data_AF-A0A0B4HAS9-F1
#
_entry.id   AF-A0A0B4HAS9-F1
#
_cell.length_a   1.000
_cell.length_b   1.000
_cell.length_c   1.000
_cell.angle_alpha   90.00
_cell.angle_beta   90.00
_cell.angle_gamma   90.00
#
_symmetry.space_group_name_H-M   'P 1'
#
loop_
_entity.id
_entity.type
_entity.pdbx_description
1 polymer ?
#
loop_
_entity_poly.entity_id
_entity_poly.type
_entity_poly.pdbx_seq_one_letter_code
_entity_poly.pdbx_strand_id
1 'polypeptide(L)'
;MSSDQDQDHIDQLLERYLTLLDEYTTLRKHLSGLQSDVYHNIARANFSGERGLRYGQDHYDERMRASRRVGITNVENGVPRFTVTTTSQNNSTFVEAEGDEEEKKTAEKAHDASGDGEPARSPGTLGEEDGKQETKSKKMCDPLRWFGILTPMPLRAAQRHSIRAVEDVIPRLVSVNAEMQHVEIEVRRARKRRAKAEAARSKGRAAEAATTLGQQVGAA
;
A
#
# COMPACT_ATOMS: atom_id res chain seq x y z
N MET A 1 -1.05 -20.45 40.09
CA MET A 1 -0.12 -20.94 39.06
C MET A 1 -0.68 -20.78 37.65
N SER A 2 -1.52 -21.67 37.09
CA SER A 2 -2.03 -21.48 35.70
C SER A 2 -2.92 -20.24 35.51
N SER A 3 -3.73 -19.85 36.50
CA SER A 3 -4.59 -18.65 36.40
C SER A 3 -3.81 -17.34 36.47
N ASP A 4 -2.70 -17.32 37.22
CA ASP A 4 -1.85 -16.14 37.36
C ASP A 4 -1.05 -15.94 36.06
N GLN A 5 -0.53 -17.04 35.49
CA GLN A 5 0.12 -17.01 34.18
C GLN A 5 -0.80 -16.53 33.05
N ASP A 6 -2.07 -16.96 33.05
CA ASP A 6 -3.07 -16.48 32.09
C ASP A 6 -3.35 -14.97 32.27
N GLN A 7 -3.32 -14.48 33.51
CA GLN A 7 -3.52 -13.07 33.83
C GLN A 7 -2.31 -12.23 33.41
N ASP A 8 -1.09 -12.66 33.75
CA ASP A 8 0.16 -12.01 33.34
C ASP A 8 0.25 -11.90 31.81
N HIS A 9 -0.17 -12.95 31.09
CA HIS A 9 -0.22 -12.93 29.63
C HIS A 9 -1.24 -11.91 29.07
N ILE A 10 -2.42 -11.79 29.69
CA ILE A 10 -3.41 -10.77 29.31
C ILE A 10 -2.84 -9.37 29.54
N ASP A 11 -2.16 -9.15 30.66
CA ASP A 11 -1.61 -7.85 31.02
C ASP A 11 -0.48 -7.45 30.06
N GLN A 12 0.39 -8.39 29.65
CA GLN A 12 1.39 -8.18 28.60
C GLN A 12 0.77 -7.82 27.24
N LEU A 13 -0.33 -8.48 26.85
CA LEU A 13 -1.04 -8.15 25.61
C LEU A 13 -1.66 -6.75 25.67
N LEU A 14 -2.20 -6.36 26.81
CA LEU A 14 -2.77 -5.02 27.01
C LEU A 14 -1.69 -3.93 27.01
N GLU A 15 -0.54 -4.18 27.64
CA GLU A 15 0.62 -3.29 27.59
C GLU A 15 1.05 -3.08 26.13
N ARG A 16 1.23 -4.17 25.38
CA ARG A 16 1.55 -4.09 23.96
C ARG A 16 0.50 -3.31 23.17
N TYR A 17 -0.79 -3.54 23.42
CA TYR A 17 -1.86 -2.79 22.77
C TYR A 17 -1.75 -1.29 23.04
N LEU A 18 -1.46 -0.88 24.28
CA LEU A 18 -1.30 0.54 24.63
C LEU A 18 -0.09 1.18 23.94
N THR A 19 1.03 0.46 23.82
CA THR A 19 2.20 0.96 23.05
C THR A 19 1.87 1.15 21.57
N LEU A 20 1.15 0.19 20.96
CA LEU A 20 0.71 0.29 19.57
C LEU A 20 -0.30 1.42 19.37
N LEU A 21 -1.18 1.65 20.34
CA LEU A 21 -2.14 2.74 20.31
C LEU A 21 -1.45 4.11 20.37
N ASP A 22 -0.45 4.27 21.23
CA ASP A 22 0.35 5.50 21.28
C ASP A 22 1.06 5.76 19.94
N GLU A 23 1.71 4.73 19.38
CA GLU A 23 2.35 4.82 18.07
C GLU A 23 1.34 5.19 16.98
N TYR A 24 0.17 4.53 16.94
CA TYR A 24 -0.89 4.82 15.99
C TYR A 24 -1.36 6.28 16.08
N THR A 25 -1.61 6.78 17.30
CA THR A 25 -2.06 8.17 17.49
C THR A 25 -1.00 9.19 17.07
N THR A 26 0.27 8.89 17.34
CA THR A 26 1.41 9.73 16.92
C THR A 26 1.55 9.75 15.40
N LEU A 27 1.49 8.59 14.74
CA LEU A 27 1.51 8.49 13.28
C LEU A 27 0.32 9.22 12.65
N ARG A 28 -0.88 9.11 13.25
CA ARG A 28 -2.07 9.81 12.77
C ARG A 28 -1.93 11.34 12.87
N LYS A 29 -1.38 11.85 13.98
CA LYS A 29 -1.07 13.29 14.12
C LYS A 29 -0.05 13.74 13.06
N HIS A 30 0.99 12.95 12.83
CA HIS A 30 2.00 13.24 11.82
C HIS A 30 1.42 13.25 10.40
N LEU A 31 0.55 12.27 10.07
CA LEU A 31 -0.15 12.22 8.79
C LEU A 31 -1.04 13.45 8.57
N SER A 32 -1.81 13.85 9.59
CA SER A 32 -2.64 15.06 9.51
C SER A 32 -1.80 16.32 9.27
N GLY A 33 -0.62 16.41 9.89
CA GLY A 33 0.33 17.51 9.66
C GLY A 33 0.81 17.54 8.20
N LEU A 34 1.31 16.40 7.70
CA LEU A 34 1.74 16.29 6.30
C LEU A 34 0.63 16.61 5.31
N GLN A 35 -0.59 16.13 5.55
CA GLN A 35 -1.75 16.42 4.70
C GLN A 35 -2.08 17.92 4.71
N SER A 36 -2.04 18.56 5.87
CA SER A 36 -2.26 20.01 5.99
C SER A 36 -1.21 20.79 5.19
N ASP A 37 0.06 20.41 5.32
CA ASP A 37 1.16 21.02 4.56
C ASP A 37 0.99 20.83 3.05
N VAL A 38 0.57 19.65 2.60
CA VAL A 38 0.28 19.37 1.18
C VAL A 38 -0.80 20.32 0.67
N TYR A 39 -1.95 20.39 1.34
CA TYR A 39 -3.06 21.23 0.90
C TYR A 39 -2.70 22.72 0.92
N HIS A 40 -1.98 23.16 1.94
CA HIS A 40 -1.54 24.56 2.03
C HIS A 40 -0.57 24.91 0.89
N ASN A 41 0.38 24.03 0.59
CA ASN A 41 1.33 24.23 -0.51
C ASN A 41 0.66 24.19 -1.89
N ILE A 42 -0.33 23.31 -2.10
CA ILE A 42 -1.12 23.28 -3.33
C ILE A 42 -1.93 24.58 -3.47
N ALA A 43 -2.58 25.04 -2.40
CA ALA A 43 -3.32 26.30 -2.41
C ALA A 43 -2.40 27.49 -2.74
N ARG A 44 -1.21 27.53 -2.15
CA ARG A 44 -0.19 28.54 -2.44
C ARG A 44 0.29 28.48 -3.89
N ALA A 45 0.53 27.28 -4.42
CA ALA A 45 0.90 27.09 -5.83
C ALA A 45 -0.17 27.64 -6.77
N ASN A 46 -1.44 27.30 -6.51
CA ASN A 46 -2.59 27.77 -7.29
C ASN A 46 -2.80 29.28 -7.19
N PHE A 47 -2.55 29.89 -6.03
CA PHE A 47 -2.64 31.33 -5.86
C PHE A 47 -1.53 32.09 -6.61
N SER A 48 -0.31 31.56 -6.60
CA SER A 48 0.84 32.16 -7.30
C SER A 48 0.95 31.78 -8.78
N GLY A 49 0.08 30.90 -9.27
CA GLY A 49 0.11 30.41 -10.65
C GLY A 49 -0.22 31.51 -11.65
N GLU A 50 0.26 31.35 -12.89
CA GLU A 50 -0.15 32.22 -13.99
C GLU A 50 -1.67 32.18 -14.20
N ARG A 51 -2.23 33.29 -14.68
CA ARG A 51 -3.68 33.50 -14.71
C ARG A 51 -4.37 32.40 -15.53
N GLY A 52 -5.15 31.56 -14.84
CA GLY A 52 -5.90 30.44 -15.42
C GLY A 52 -5.26 29.06 -15.24
N LEU A 53 -4.04 28.97 -14.71
CA LEU A 53 -3.37 27.69 -14.45
C LEU A 53 -3.69 27.19 -13.05
N ARG A 54 -4.38 26.05 -12.96
CA ARG A 54 -4.70 25.38 -11.69
C ARG A 54 -4.01 24.03 -11.64
N TYR A 55 -3.10 23.84 -10.70
CA TYR A 55 -2.46 22.55 -10.47
C TYR A 55 -3.50 21.57 -9.92
N GLY A 56 -3.91 20.63 -10.77
CA GLY A 56 -5.00 19.69 -10.51
C GLY A 56 -5.01 18.53 -11.48
N GLN A 57 -6.07 17.71 -11.41
CA GLN A 57 -6.21 16.49 -12.20
C GLN A 57 -6.36 16.77 -13.71
N ASP A 58 -6.81 17.97 -14.07
CA ASP A 58 -7.01 18.39 -15.46
C ASP A 58 -5.70 18.42 -16.28
N HIS A 59 -4.54 18.40 -15.61
CA HIS A 59 -3.22 18.35 -16.25
C HIS A 59 -2.60 16.94 -16.24
N TYR A 60 -3.33 15.92 -15.81
CA TYR A 60 -2.85 14.54 -15.89
C TYR A 60 -2.98 14.04 -17.32
N ASP A 61 -1.87 13.58 -17.89
CA ASP A 61 -1.86 12.82 -19.14
C ASP A 61 -2.33 11.39 -18.83
N GLU A 62 -3.07 10.77 -19.76
CA GLU A 62 -3.56 9.38 -19.67
C GLU A 62 -2.41 8.35 -19.50
N ARG A 63 -1.17 8.77 -19.74
CA ARG A 63 0.06 8.00 -19.54
C ARG A 63 0.50 7.90 -18.08
N MET A 64 -0.24 8.45 -17.12
CA MET A 64 0.11 8.41 -15.70
C MET A 64 0.22 6.96 -15.18
N ARG A 65 1.42 6.57 -14.73
CA ARG A 65 1.67 5.28 -14.07
C ARG A 65 2.06 5.48 -12.61
N ALA A 66 1.74 4.50 -11.77
CA ALA A 66 2.10 4.52 -10.36
C ALA A 66 3.62 4.53 -10.18
N SER A 67 4.15 5.59 -9.55
CA SER A 67 5.57 5.71 -9.20
C SER A 67 5.94 4.89 -7.95
N ARG A 68 4.94 4.56 -7.12
CA ARG A 68 5.06 3.82 -5.86
C ARG A 68 4.01 2.72 -5.83
N ARG A 69 4.41 1.53 -5.37
CA ARG A 69 3.54 0.37 -5.19
C ARG A 69 3.62 -0.11 -3.75
N VAL A 70 2.49 -0.55 -3.22
CA VAL A 70 2.44 -1.15 -1.88
C VAL A 70 2.70 -2.66 -2.01
N GLY A 71 3.69 -3.16 -1.26
CA GLY A 71 3.91 -4.57 -1.04
C GLY A 71 3.29 -5.00 0.28
N ILE A 72 2.52 -6.09 0.26
CA ILE A 72 1.91 -6.68 1.45
C ILE A 72 2.64 -7.99 1.74
N THR A 73 3.19 -8.10 2.94
CA THR A 73 3.91 -9.29 3.41
C THR A 73 3.25 -9.78 4.69
N ASN A 74 2.95 -11.08 4.78
CA ASN A 74 2.41 -11.65 6.00
C ASN A 74 3.59 -12.05 6.91
N VAL A 75 3.62 -11.50 8.12
CA VAL A 75 4.61 -11.87 9.15
C VAL A 75 4.18 -13.18 9.82
N GLU A 76 5.07 -13.81 10.59
CA GLU A 76 4.91 -15.13 11.25
C GLU A 76 3.56 -15.36 11.96
N ASN A 77 2.90 -14.32 12.46
CA ASN A 77 1.59 -14.42 13.14
C ASN A 77 0.38 -14.23 12.20
N GLY A 78 0.58 -14.25 10.89
CA GLY A 78 -0.46 -13.97 9.89
C GLY A 78 -0.89 -12.50 9.83
N VAL A 79 -0.11 -11.60 10.45
CA VAL A 79 -0.39 -10.16 10.45
C VAL A 79 0.23 -9.52 9.22
N PRO A 80 -0.55 -8.80 8.39
CA PRO A 80 -0.02 -8.14 7.21
C PRO A 80 0.83 -6.94 7.60
N ARG A 81 2.03 -6.86 7.03
CA ARG A 81 2.94 -5.72 7.06
C ARG A 81 2.97 -5.07 5.68
N PHE A 82 2.77 -3.77 5.67
CA PHE A 82 2.72 -2.94 4.46
C PHE A 82 4.05 -2.24 4.27
N THR A 83 4.60 -2.36 3.08
CA THR A 83 5.84 -1.68 2.66
C THR A 83 5.58 -0.99 1.33
N VAL A 84 6.35 0.06 1.01
CA VAL A 84 6.23 0.74 -0.27
C VAL A 84 7.52 0.59 -1.05
N THR A 85 7.39 0.23 -2.31
CA THR A 85 8.50 0.10 -3.26
C THR A 85 8.33 1.12 -4.38
N THR A 86 9.43 1.73 -4.81
CA THR A 86 9.44 2.67 -5.92
C THR A 86 9.69 1.94 -7.22
N THR A 87 8.90 2.21 -8.26
CA THR A 87 8.95 1.51 -9.57
C THR A 87 10.33 1.62 -10.26
N SER A 88 11.19 2.59 -9.88
CA SER A 88 12.55 2.73 -10.44
C SER A 88 13.58 1.72 -9.91
N GLN A 89 13.30 1.03 -8.80
CA GLN A 89 14.26 0.12 -8.16
C GLN A 89 14.07 -1.36 -8.56
N ASN A 90 12.93 -1.74 -9.15
CA ASN A 90 12.55 -3.13 -9.34
C ASN A 90 12.33 -3.49 -10.82
N ASN A 91 13.38 -3.48 -11.64
CA ASN A 91 13.33 -4.17 -12.94
C ASN A 91 13.87 -5.60 -12.88
N SER A 92 13.83 -6.22 -11.70
CA SER A 92 14.19 -7.62 -11.50
C SER A 92 13.03 -8.31 -10.79
N THR A 93 12.35 -9.17 -11.55
CA THR A 93 11.43 -10.20 -11.05
C THR A 93 10.02 -9.73 -10.68
N PHE A 94 9.20 -9.46 -11.70
CA PHE A 94 7.79 -9.83 -11.62
C PHE A 94 7.38 -10.41 -12.98
N VAL A 95 7.16 -11.72 -13.02
CA VAL A 95 6.63 -12.44 -14.17
C VAL A 95 5.13 -12.22 -14.13
N GLU A 96 4.60 -11.36 -15.00
CA GLU A 96 3.17 -11.35 -15.29
C GLU A 96 2.91 -12.51 -16.26
N ALA A 97 2.13 -13.47 -15.80
CA ALA A 97 1.54 -14.51 -16.64
C ALA A 97 0.39 -13.86 -17.41
N GLU A 98 0.68 -13.36 -18.61
CA GLU A 98 -0.35 -13.05 -19.61
C GLU A 98 -0.71 -14.35 -20.33
N GLY A 99 -2.00 -14.69 -20.28
CA GLY A 99 -2.60 -15.71 -21.13
C GLY A 99 -2.79 -15.15 -22.53
N ASP A 100 -2.23 -15.86 -23.51
CA ASP A 100 -2.59 -15.82 -24.93
C ASP A 100 -4.11 -15.90 -25.10
N GLU A 101 -4.66 -15.10 -26.02
CA GLU A 101 -5.49 -15.62 -27.11
C GLU A 101 -5.21 -14.81 -28.39
N GLU A 102 -4.53 -15.47 -29.34
CA GLU A 102 -4.53 -15.14 -30.77
C GLU A 102 -5.94 -15.34 -31.34
N GLU A 103 -6.40 -14.42 -32.20
CA GLU A 103 -7.21 -14.83 -33.35
C GLU A 103 -6.92 -13.99 -34.59
N LYS A 104 -6.90 -14.69 -35.72
CA LYS A 104 -6.21 -14.35 -36.97
C LYS A 104 -7.20 -14.35 -38.13
N LYS A 105 -6.86 -13.59 -39.18
CA LYS A 105 -7.34 -13.61 -40.58
C LYS A 105 -8.54 -12.65 -40.88
N THR A 106 -8.65 -11.98 -42.02
CA THR A 106 -8.16 -12.30 -43.37
C THR A 106 -8.12 -11.04 -44.26
N ALA A 107 -7.25 -11.05 -45.26
CA ALA A 107 -7.09 -10.05 -46.31
C ALA A 107 -8.16 -10.14 -47.42
N GLU A 108 -8.42 -9.04 -48.14
CA GLU A 108 -8.36 -9.01 -49.61
C GLU A 108 -8.39 -7.58 -50.21
N LYS A 109 -7.76 -7.48 -51.40
CA LYS A 109 -7.47 -6.28 -52.22
C LYS A 109 -8.56 -5.99 -53.25
N ALA A 110 -8.67 -4.73 -53.70
CA ALA A 110 -8.66 -4.26 -55.11
C ALA A 110 -9.15 -2.78 -55.17
N HIS A 111 -8.36 -1.79 -55.61
CA HIS A 111 -8.04 -1.34 -56.99
C HIS A 111 -9.05 -0.32 -57.58
N ASP A 112 -8.64 0.95 -57.71
CA ASP A 112 -8.82 1.90 -58.86
C ASP A 112 -8.22 3.27 -58.44
N ALA A 113 -7.08 3.78 -58.92
CA ALA A 113 -6.63 4.23 -60.25
C ALA A 113 -7.30 5.51 -60.78
N SER A 114 -6.58 6.64 -60.66
CA SER A 114 -6.53 7.84 -61.53
C SER A 114 -5.59 8.84 -60.82
N GLY A 115 -4.50 9.40 -61.35
CA GLY A 115 -4.06 9.62 -62.74
C GLY A 115 -3.73 11.13 -62.88
N ASP A 116 -2.56 11.44 -63.45
CA ASP A 116 -1.93 12.77 -63.72
C ASP A 116 -1.08 13.39 -62.58
N GLY A 117 0.22 13.71 -62.70
CA GLY A 117 1.17 13.70 -63.81
C GLY A 117 2.25 14.79 -63.62
N GLU A 118 3.38 14.44 -62.97
CA GLU A 118 4.83 14.75 -63.21
C GLU A 118 5.34 16.02 -63.96
N PRO A 119 6.67 16.31 -64.06
CA PRO A 119 7.83 16.05 -63.17
C PRO A 119 8.90 17.20 -63.15
N ALA A 120 9.91 17.13 -62.27
CA ALA A 120 11.31 17.53 -62.61
C ALA A 120 12.39 17.13 -61.56
N ARG A 121 13.09 16.02 -61.86
CA ARG A 121 14.55 15.72 -61.82
C ARG A 121 15.44 15.88 -60.55
N SER A 122 15.98 14.72 -60.17
CA SER A 122 17.06 14.26 -59.24
C SER A 122 18.51 14.65 -59.68
N PRO A 123 19.66 14.09 -59.16
CA PRO A 123 19.88 12.97 -58.19
C PRO A 123 21.12 13.00 -57.23
N GLY A 124 21.19 12.00 -56.32
CA GLY A 124 22.41 11.41 -55.70
C GLY A 124 22.68 11.87 -54.26
N THR A 125 22.93 11.04 -53.23
CA THR A 125 23.59 9.72 -53.18
C THR A 125 23.25 8.99 -51.87
N LEU A 126 23.19 7.66 -51.95
CA LEU A 126 22.90 6.67 -50.91
C LEU A 126 23.99 6.57 -49.83
N GLY A 127 23.59 6.21 -48.61
CA GLY A 127 24.44 5.76 -47.51
C GLY A 127 23.58 5.19 -46.39
N GLU A 128 23.44 3.87 -46.38
CA GLU A 128 22.79 3.06 -45.35
C GLU A 128 23.61 2.98 -44.05
N GLU A 129 22.94 2.49 -42.99
CA GLU A 129 23.46 1.99 -41.71
C GLU A 129 23.97 3.03 -40.69
N ASP A 130 23.26 3.19 -39.57
CA ASP A 130 23.62 2.41 -38.38
C ASP A 130 22.58 2.54 -37.25
N GLY A 131 22.38 1.44 -36.52
CA GLY A 131 21.37 1.27 -35.49
C GLY A 131 21.55 2.25 -34.31
N LYS A 132 20.55 3.09 -34.08
CA LYS A 132 20.33 3.73 -32.78
C LYS A 132 19.04 3.19 -32.19
N GLN A 133 19.19 2.07 -31.46
CA GLN A 133 18.22 1.67 -30.45
C GLN A 133 18.04 2.85 -29.49
N GLU A 134 16.93 3.57 -29.64
CA GLU A 134 16.55 4.62 -28.72
C GLU A 134 16.17 3.99 -27.38
N THR A 135 17.13 3.90 -26.47
CA THR A 135 16.86 3.78 -25.03
C THR A 135 16.30 5.11 -24.52
N LYS A 136 15.10 5.49 -24.97
CA LYS A 136 14.40 6.73 -24.58
C LYS A 136 13.08 6.42 -23.88
N SER A 137 13.12 5.90 -22.66
CA SER A 137 11.91 5.94 -21.81
C SER A 137 12.17 6.07 -20.30
N LYS A 138 13.41 6.34 -19.88
CA LYS A 138 13.72 6.59 -18.45
C LYS A 138 13.34 8.00 -17.95
N LYS A 139 12.83 8.88 -18.82
CA LYS A 139 12.74 10.34 -18.53
C LYS A 139 11.37 10.85 -18.07
N MET A 140 10.30 10.05 -18.01
CA MET A 140 8.96 10.57 -17.69
C MET A 140 8.24 9.80 -16.56
N CYS A 141 8.92 9.58 -15.43
CA CYS A 141 8.27 9.04 -14.21
C CYS A 141 8.02 10.08 -13.12
N ASP A 142 8.49 11.32 -13.27
CA ASP A 142 8.19 12.38 -12.31
C ASP A 142 6.89 13.10 -12.71
N PRO A 143 5.80 12.95 -11.94
CA PRO A 143 4.50 13.55 -12.25
C PRO A 143 4.54 15.09 -12.24
N LEU A 144 5.52 15.71 -11.59
CA LEU A 144 5.65 17.16 -11.62
C LEU A 144 5.94 17.71 -13.02
N ARG A 145 6.58 16.92 -13.88
CA ARG A 145 6.91 17.36 -15.24
C ARG A 145 5.69 17.50 -16.15
N TRP A 146 4.54 16.95 -15.76
CA TRP A 146 3.27 17.15 -16.48
C TRP A 146 2.74 18.58 -16.34
N PHE A 147 3.16 19.31 -15.30
CA PHE A 147 2.82 20.73 -15.10
C PHE A 147 3.80 21.70 -15.77
N GLY A 148 4.60 21.22 -16.73
CA GLY A 148 5.58 22.01 -17.46
C GLY A 148 6.98 22.03 -16.84
N ILE A 149 7.88 22.77 -17.50
CA ILE A 149 9.31 22.85 -17.13
C ILE A 149 9.51 23.68 -15.86
N LEU A 150 8.66 24.70 -15.65
CA LEU A 150 8.77 25.65 -14.55
C LEU A 150 7.73 25.35 -13.46
N THR A 151 7.94 24.25 -12.72
CA THR A 151 7.08 23.94 -11.56
C THR A 151 7.36 24.87 -10.37
N PRO A 152 6.34 25.45 -9.74
CA PRO A 152 6.55 26.38 -8.65
C PRO A 152 7.03 25.64 -7.39
N MET A 153 7.84 26.31 -6.57
CA MET A 153 8.44 25.70 -5.38
C MET A 153 7.41 25.14 -4.37
N PRO A 154 6.24 25.78 -4.13
CA PRO A 154 5.19 25.19 -3.29
C PRO A 154 4.68 23.84 -3.84
N LEU A 155 4.55 23.68 -5.15
CA LEU A 155 4.12 22.39 -5.73
C LEU A 155 5.16 21.29 -5.51
N ARG A 156 6.44 21.62 -5.61
CA ARG A 156 7.53 20.69 -5.25
C ARG A 156 7.50 20.34 -3.77
N ALA A 157 7.20 21.30 -2.90
CA ALA A 157 7.04 21.05 -1.48
C ALA A 157 5.86 20.10 -1.21
N ALA A 158 4.69 20.36 -1.82
CA ALA A 158 3.54 19.47 -1.73
C ALA A 158 3.89 18.04 -2.15
N GLN A 159 4.58 17.87 -3.29
CA GLN A 159 5.04 16.55 -3.73
C GLN A 159 5.92 15.88 -2.65
N ARG A 160 6.93 16.56 -2.10
CA ARG A 160 7.79 15.98 -1.05
C ARG A 160 6.99 15.54 0.18
N HIS A 161 6.03 16.34 0.64
CA HIS A 161 5.18 15.99 1.78
C HIS A 161 4.28 14.80 1.46
N SER A 162 3.69 14.73 0.25
CA SER A 162 2.90 13.58 -0.20
C SER A 162 3.74 12.31 -0.30
N ILE A 163 4.97 12.42 -0.79
CA ILE A 163 5.91 11.30 -0.87
C ILE A 163 6.18 10.75 0.53
N ARG A 164 6.54 11.62 1.48
CA ARG A 164 6.78 11.22 2.88
C ARG A 164 5.56 10.56 3.51
N ALA A 165 4.36 11.08 3.25
CA ALA A 165 3.13 10.50 3.76
C ALA A 165 2.91 9.07 3.23
N VAL A 166 3.13 8.84 1.94
CA VAL A 166 2.89 7.55 1.27
C VAL A 166 4.01 6.53 1.53
N GLU A 167 5.27 6.96 1.58
CA GLU A 167 6.43 6.07 1.76
C GLU A 167 6.65 5.70 3.23
N ASP A 168 6.49 6.65 4.15
CA ASP A 168 6.87 6.44 5.56
C ASP A 168 5.64 6.24 6.47
N VAL A 169 4.69 7.17 6.41
CA VAL A 169 3.66 7.28 7.48
C VAL A 169 2.52 6.30 7.26
N ILE A 170 1.94 6.27 6.06
CA ILE A 170 0.78 5.41 5.75
C ILE A 170 1.12 3.92 5.90
N PRO A 171 2.24 3.39 5.36
CA PRO A 171 2.53 1.96 5.47
C PRO A 171 2.73 1.52 6.91
N ARG A 172 3.41 2.34 7.73
CA ARG A 172 3.57 2.08 9.16
C ARG A 172 2.23 2.15 9.89
N LEU A 173 1.42 3.18 9.63
CA LEU A 173 0.10 3.36 10.27
C LEU A 173 -0.82 2.16 10.02
N VAL A 174 -0.91 1.69 8.78
CA VAL A 174 -1.79 0.55 8.43
C VAL A 174 -1.22 -0.76 9.00
N SER A 175 0.10 -0.92 9.04
CA SER A 175 0.73 -2.08 9.70
C SER A 175 0.44 -2.12 11.19
N VAL A 176 0.60 -0.99 11.89
CA VAL A 176 0.29 -0.87 13.33
C VAL A 176 -1.19 -1.15 13.59
N ASN A 177 -2.09 -0.65 12.74
CA ASN A 177 -3.53 -0.94 12.86
C ASN A 177 -3.82 -2.45 12.73
N ALA A 178 -3.16 -3.15 11.78
CA ALA A 178 -3.28 -4.59 11.65
C ALA A 178 -2.73 -5.35 12.88
N GLU A 179 -1.60 -4.90 13.43
CA GLU A 179 -1.04 -5.44 14.68
C GLU A 179 -1.98 -5.21 15.88
N MET A 180 -2.59 -4.02 16.01
CA MET A 180 -3.58 -3.73 17.05
C MET A 180 -4.77 -4.67 16.99
N GLN A 181 -5.36 -4.86 15.80
CA GLN A 181 -6.47 -5.79 15.59
C GLN A 181 -6.11 -7.23 15.98
N HIS A 182 -4.89 -7.66 15.66
CA HIS A 182 -4.39 -8.96 16.06
C HIS A 182 -4.31 -9.10 17.57
N VAL A 183 -3.71 -8.12 18.26
CA VAL A 183 -3.61 -8.13 19.72
C VAL A 183 -4.99 -8.13 20.38
N GLU A 184 -5.97 -7.37 19.86
CA GLU A 184 -7.34 -7.43 20.37
C GLU A 184 -7.95 -8.84 20.28
N ILE A 185 -7.70 -9.54 19.17
CA ILE A 185 -8.15 -10.92 19.00
C ILE A 185 -7.46 -11.83 20.02
N GLU A 186 -6.17 -11.67 20.25
CA GLU A 186 -5.41 -12.44 21.24
C GLU A 186 -5.93 -12.20 22.67
N VAL A 187 -6.19 -10.94 23.04
CA VAL A 187 -6.78 -10.59 24.35
C VAL A 187 -8.15 -11.26 24.52
N ARG A 188 -9.02 -11.20 23.50
CA ARG A 188 -10.33 -11.87 23.53
C ARG A 188 -10.17 -13.39 23.71
N ARG A 189 -9.22 -14.01 23.00
CA ARG A 189 -8.92 -15.44 23.12
C ARG A 189 -8.36 -15.82 24.49
N ALA A 190 -7.44 -15.03 25.04
CA ALA A 190 -6.83 -15.26 26.35
C ALA A 190 -7.87 -15.17 27.46
N ARG A 191 -8.71 -14.12 27.46
CA ARG A 191 -9.83 -13.98 28.40
C ARG A 191 -10.82 -15.14 28.33
N LYS A 192 -11.16 -15.59 27.12
CA LYS A 192 -12.04 -16.76 26.92
C LYS A 192 -11.41 -18.04 27.46
N ARG A 193 -10.11 -18.25 27.24
CA ARG A 193 -9.37 -19.42 27.75
C ARG A 193 -9.37 -19.45 29.27
N ARG A 194 -9.05 -18.31 29.91
CA ARG A 194 -9.06 -18.15 31.36
C ARG A 194 -10.45 -18.45 31.95
N ALA A 195 -11.50 -17.84 31.41
CA ALA A 195 -12.87 -18.08 31.88
C ALA A 195 -13.30 -19.56 31.77
N LYS A 196 -12.89 -20.23 30.68
CA LYS A 196 -13.16 -21.68 30.52
C LYS A 196 -12.38 -22.51 31.55
N ALA A 197 -11.13 -22.17 31.83
CA ALA A 197 -10.30 -22.86 32.83
C ALA A 197 -10.86 -22.68 34.25
N GLU A 198 -11.31 -21.47 34.60
CA GLU A 198 -11.97 -21.18 35.88
C GLU A 198 -13.29 -21.96 36.03
N ALA A 199 -14.12 -21.99 34.98
CA ALA A 199 -15.37 -22.76 34.97
C ALA A 199 -15.15 -24.29 35.05
N ALA A 200 -14.08 -24.81 34.45
CA ALA A 200 -13.73 -26.22 34.58
C ALA A 200 -13.26 -26.55 36.01
N ARG A 201 -12.47 -25.66 36.63
CA ARG A 201 -12.02 -25.80 38.03
C ARG A 201 -13.16 -25.74 39.02
N SER A 202 -14.12 -24.83 38.85
CA SER A 202 -15.29 -24.75 39.74
C SER A 202 -16.16 -25.99 39.64
N LYS A 203 -16.36 -26.54 38.43
CA LYS A 203 -17.06 -27.82 38.22
C LYS A 203 -16.33 -29.00 38.86
N GLY A 204 -15.00 -29.09 38.71
CA GLY A 204 -14.19 -30.12 39.35
C GLY A 204 -14.27 -30.08 40.87
N ARG A 205 -14.15 -28.88 41.45
CA ARG A 205 -14.28 -28.67 42.91
C ARG A 205 -15.67 -29.03 43.43
N ALA A 206 -16.73 -28.71 42.69
CA ALA A 206 -18.09 -29.09 43.06
C ALA A 206 -18.30 -30.61 43.02
N ALA A 207 -17.73 -31.31 42.05
CA ALA A 207 -17.81 -32.77 41.95
C ALA A 207 -17.02 -33.47 43.09
N GLU A 208 -15.85 -32.96 43.44
CA GLU A 208 -15.01 -33.48 44.54
C GLU A 208 -15.69 -33.27 45.91
N ALA A 209 -16.30 -32.11 46.12
CA ALA A 209 -17.09 -31.81 47.31
C ALA A 209 -18.33 -32.72 47.45
N ALA A 210 -19.01 -33.03 46.35
CA ALA A 210 -20.15 -33.96 46.36
C ALA A 210 -19.72 -35.40 46.68
N THR A 211 -18.54 -35.83 46.21
CA THR A 211 -18.01 -37.18 46.43
C THR A 211 -17.58 -37.37 47.89
N THR A 212 -16.92 -36.37 48.48
CA THR A 212 -16.50 -36.41 49.90
C THR A 212 -17.67 -36.42 50.88
N LEU A 213 -18.76 -35.70 50.58
CA LEU A 213 -19.99 -35.73 51.37
C LEU A 213 -20.71 -37.09 51.31
N GLY A 214 -20.75 -37.74 50.14
CA GLY A 214 -21.35 -39.08 50.00
C GLY A 214 -20.60 -40.17 50.75
N GLN A 215 -19.28 -40.03 50.91
CA GLN A 215 -18.42 -41.03 51.56
C GLN A 215 -18.46 -40.97 53.10
N GLN A 216 -18.82 -39.81 53.69
CA GLN A 216 -19.01 -39.65 55.13
C GLN A 216 -20.35 -40.18 55.65
N VAL A 217 -21.37 -40.31 54.78
CA VAL A 217 -22.71 -40.81 55.18
C VAL A 217 -22.76 -42.35 55.20
N GLY A 218 -21.83 -43.04 54.52
CA GLY A 218 -21.78 -44.51 54.47
C GLY A 218 -20.96 -45.21 55.56
N ALA A 219 -20.35 -44.46 56.49
CA ALA A 219 -19.45 -45.00 57.52
C ALA A 219 -20.01 -44.95 58.96
N ALA A 220 -21.32 -44.70 59.12
CA ALA A 220 -22.02 -44.66 60.39
C ALA A 220 -22.97 -45.85 60.55
#